data_AF-A0A6G6AN36-F1
#
_entry.id   AF-A0A6G6AN36-F1
#
_cell.length_a   1.000
_cell.length_b   1.000
_cell.length_c   1.000
_cell.angle_alpha   90.00
_cell.angle_beta   90.00
_cell.angle_gamma   90.00
#
_symmetry.space_group_name_H-M   'P 1'
#
loop_
_entity.id
_entity.type
_entity.pdbx_description
1 polymer ?
#
loop_
_entity_poly.entity_id
_entity_poly.type
_entity_poly.pdbx_seq_one_letter_code
_entity_poly.pdbx_strand_id
1 'polypeptide(L)'
;MLSQLNSYFSAFISLGAPAMMFFIITLLSLLFRVKISKALEGGILMAVALTGMGAVISLLTGAFAPALNKFVESTGVSLSITDLGWAPLAVITWGSMYTLYFATVCIIINVLLLSLKRIKTLNVDLFNIWNISVIGLLTLYYSENNLILTTFVVGVIYILMLVNSDVMQPQIKKLLKYDQNSITTTAHPSLLGEPQNSEKIVR
;
A
#
# COMPACT_ATOMS: atom_id res chain seq x y z
N MET A 1 3.66 -3.32 -34.16
CA MET A 1 2.49 -3.17 -33.28
C MET A 1 2.84 -3.45 -31.81
N LEU A 2 3.29 -4.65 -31.42
CA LEU A 2 3.73 -4.93 -30.02
C LEU A 2 4.95 -4.11 -29.57
N SER A 3 5.91 -3.86 -30.46
CA SER A 3 7.08 -3.02 -30.16
C SER A 3 6.73 -1.53 -29.94
N GLN A 4 5.81 -1.00 -30.73
CA GLN A 4 5.28 0.36 -30.53
C GLN A 4 4.47 0.45 -29.24
N LEU A 5 3.67 -0.56 -28.93
CA LEU A 5 2.94 -0.66 -27.67
C LEU A 5 3.91 -0.62 -26.48
N ASN A 6 4.96 -1.45 -26.50
CA ASN A 6 6.01 -1.44 -25.48
C ASN A 6 6.73 -0.09 -25.38
N SER A 7 6.94 0.61 -26.50
CA SER A 7 7.54 1.95 -26.50
C SER A 7 6.64 3.01 -25.85
N TYR A 8 5.33 2.96 -26.08
CA TYR A 8 4.38 3.84 -25.40
C TYR A 8 4.28 3.50 -23.91
N PHE A 9 4.31 2.20 -23.57
CA PHE A 9 4.30 1.74 -22.18
C PHE A 9 5.57 2.14 -21.43
N SER A 10 6.75 2.02 -22.04
CA SER A 10 8.00 2.47 -21.42
C SER A 10 8.03 3.98 -21.23
N ALA A 11 7.51 4.74 -22.19
CA ALA A 11 7.36 6.19 -22.06
C ALA A 11 6.40 6.56 -20.93
N PHE A 12 5.30 5.82 -20.77
CA PHE A 12 4.34 6.02 -19.69
C PHE A 12 4.95 5.73 -18.31
N ILE A 13 5.68 4.62 -18.17
CA ILE A 13 6.36 4.27 -16.91
C ILE A 13 7.46 5.30 -16.58
N SER A 14 8.11 5.87 -17.59
CA SER A 14 9.15 6.89 -17.40
C SER A 14 8.63 8.23 -16.84
N LEU A 15 7.32 8.48 -16.85
CA LEU A 15 6.71 9.68 -16.26
C LEU A 15 6.82 9.71 -14.71
N GLY A 16 7.16 8.58 -14.09
CA GLY A 16 7.40 8.48 -12.65
C GLY A 16 6.13 8.25 -11.82
N ALA A 17 6.34 7.94 -10.54
CA ALA A 17 5.28 7.53 -9.61
C ALA A 17 4.11 8.54 -9.47
N PRO A 18 4.33 9.88 -9.42
CA PRO A 18 3.22 10.82 -9.33
C PRO A 18 2.27 10.78 -10.53
N ALA A 19 2.82 10.68 -11.74
CA ALA A 19 2.02 10.58 -12.97
C ALA A 19 1.28 9.25 -13.04
N MET A 20 1.94 8.14 -12.70
CA MET A 20 1.30 6.82 -12.61
C MET A 20 0.11 6.85 -11.65
N MET A 21 0.30 7.46 -10.47
CA MET A 21 -0.75 7.57 -9.45
C MET A 21 -1.95 8.40 -9.93
N PHE A 22 -1.71 9.50 -10.66
CA PHE A 22 -2.79 10.28 -11.28
C PHE A 22 -3.68 9.39 -12.15
N PHE A 23 -3.08 8.67 -13.12
CA PHE A 23 -3.84 7.84 -14.04
C PHE A 23 -4.56 6.68 -13.34
N ILE A 24 -3.88 6.03 -12.38
CA ILE A 24 -4.45 4.90 -11.65
C ILE A 24 -5.68 5.34 -10.83
N ILE A 25 -5.56 6.42 -10.05
CA ILE A 25 -6.65 6.90 -9.20
C ILE A 25 -7.80 7.45 -10.04
N THR A 26 -7.52 8.17 -11.12
CA THR A 26 -8.56 8.63 -12.04
C THR A 26 -9.29 7.44 -12.68
N LEU A 27 -8.58 6.43 -13.18
CA LEU A 27 -9.19 5.27 -13.82
C LEU A 27 -10.04 4.44 -12.84
N LEU A 28 -9.52 4.18 -11.64
CA LEU A 28 -10.27 3.49 -10.57
C LEU A 28 -11.52 4.29 -10.17
N SER A 29 -11.40 5.60 -10.00
CA SER A 29 -12.55 6.45 -9.64
C SER A 29 -13.64 6.41 -10.72
N LEU A 30 -13.25 6.40 -12.00
CA LEU A 30 -14.18 6.24 -13.12
C LEU A 30 -14.86 4.86 -13.12
N LEU A 31 -14.12 3.79 -12.79
CA LEU A 31 -14.67 2.44 -12.65
C LEU A 31 -15.77 2.38 -11.58
N PHE A 32 -15.59 3.10 -10.47
CA PHE A 32 -16.60 3.28 -9.42
C PHE A 32 -17.70 4.29 -9.78
N ARG A 33 -17.79 4.72 -11.05
CA ARG A 33 -18.81 5.63 -11.58
C ARG A 33 -18.82 7.01 -10.91
N VAL A 34 -17.67 7.48 -10.44
CA VAL A 34 -17.49 8.86 -9.98
C VAL A 34 -17.53 9.80 -11.19
N LYS A 35 -18.08 11.01 -11.02
CA LYS A 35 -18.10 12.04 -12.08
C LYS A 35 -16.67 12.32 -12.57
N ILE A 36 -16.46 12.43 -13.88
CA ILE A 36 -15.13 12.63 -14.51
C ILE A 36 -14.36 13.79 -13.86
N SER A 37 -15.02 14.92 -13.62
CA SER A 37 -14.40 16.07 -12.96
C SER A 37 -13.85 15.73 -11.57
N LYS A 38 -14.58 14.94 -10.77
CA LYS A 38 -14.15 14.51 -9.44
C LYS A 38 -13.09 13.42 -9.49
N ALA A 39 -13.13 12.53 -10.49
CA ALA A 39 -12.09 11.53 -10.71
C ALA A 39 -10.74 12.16 -11.12
N LEU A 40 -10.78 13.20 -11.97
CA LEU A 40 -9.58 13.96 -12.35
C LEU A 40 -9.04 14.78 -11.18
N GLU A 41 -9.91 15.47 -10.44
CA GLU A 41 -9.54 16.21 -9.23
C GLU A 41 -8.85 15.31 -8.20
N GLY A 42 -9.43 14.13 -7.92
CA GLY A 42 -8.84 13.14 -7.02
C GLY A 42 -7.48 12.63 -7.51
N GLY A 43 -7.34 12.34 -8.80
CA GLY A 43 -6.06 11.95 -9.38
C GLY A 43 -4.99 13.04 -9.24
N ILE A 44 -5.33 14.30 -9.54
CA ILE A 44 -4.39 15.44 -9.46
C ILE A 44 -3.96 15.64 -8.01
N LEU A 45 -4.91 15.60 -7.07
CA LEU A 45 -4.62 15.76 -5.65
C LEU A 45 -3.62 14.70 -5.16
N MET A 46 -3.81 13.44 -5.58
CA MET A 46 -2.89 12.35 -5.22
C MET A 46 -1.50 12.53 -5.85
N ALA A 47 -1.42 12.99 -7.10
CA ALA A 47 -0.13 13.25 -7.75
C ALA A 47 0.64 14.41 -7.08
N VAL A 48 -0.06 15.48 -6.71
CA VAL A 48 0.53 16.61 -5.95
C VAL A 48 0.99 16.14 -4.58
N ALA A 49 0.19 15.32 -3.89
CA ALA A 49 0.56 14.77 -2.59
C ALA A 49 1.83 13.92 -2.66
N LEU A 50 1.94 12.99 -3.63
CA LEU A 50 3.14 12.17 -3.82
C LEU A 50 4.37 13.02 -4.16
N THR A 51 4.20 14.05 -4.98
CA THR A 51 5.28 14.99 -5.34
C THR A 51 5.77 15.75 -4.11
N GLY A 52 4.84 16.28 -3.30
CA GLY A 52 5.17 16.98 -2.06
C GLY A 52 5.87 16.09 -1.04
N MET A 53 5.38 14.86 -0.84
CA MET A 53 6.04 13.88 0.02
C MET A 53 7.46 13.58 -0.44
N GLY A 54 7.67 13.33 -1.75
CA GLY A 54 8.99 13.08 -2.31
C GLY A 54 9.97 14.24 -2.11
N ALA A 55 9.49 15.48 -2.25
CA ALA A 55 10.29 16.67 -1.99
C ALA A 55 10.72 16.79 -0.52
N VAL A 56 9.78 16.55 0.42
CA VAL A 56 10.07 16.58 1.86
C VAL A 56 11.05 15.47 2.26
N ILE A 57 10.84 14.24 1.76
CA ILE A 57 11.77 13.12 1.99
C ILE A 57 13.18 13.48 1.53
N SER A 58 13.30 14.03 0.31
CA SER A 58 14.60 14.39 -0.27
C SER A 58 15.30 15.46 0.55
N LEU A 59 14.55 16.47 1.01
CA LEU A 59 15.07 17.53 1.88
C LEU A 59 15.57 16.95 3.21
N LEU A 60 14.76 16.14 3.89
CA LEU A 60 15.13 15.53 5.18
C LEU A 60 16.33 14.59 5.03
N THR A 61 16.34 13.75 3.99
CA THR A 61 17.45 12.84 3.70
C THR A 61 18.74 13.61 3.46
N GLY A 62 18.68 14.70 2.67
CA GLY A 62 19.83 15.58 2.42
C GLY A 62 20.32 16.28 3.68
N ALA A 63 19.41 16.72 4.56
CA ALA A 63 19.76 17.39 5.81
C ALA A 63 20.41 16.44 6.84
N PHE A 64 19.96 15.18 6.92
CA PHE A 64 20.46 14.20 7.88
C PHE A 64 21.67 13.39 7.40
N ALA A 65 21.89 13.25 6.09
CA ALA A 65 22.99 12.46 5.54
C ALA A 65 24.38 12.84 6.09
N PRO A 66 24.76 14.13 6.22
CA PRO A 66 26.06 14.50 6.79
C PRO A 66 26.23 14.07 8.25
N ALA A 67 25.17 14.13 9.05
CA ALA A 67 25.20 13.73 10.45
C ALA A 67 25.31 12.20 10.59
N LEU A 68 24.56 11.46 9.77
CA LEU A 68 24.63 9.98 9.71
C LEU A 68 26.02 9.50 9.29
N ASN A 69 26.63 10.13 8.27
CA ASN A 69 27.97 9.76 7.82
C ASN A 69 29.02 9.97 8.93
N LYS A 70 28.96 11.10 9.65
CA LYS A 70 29.84 11.35 10.80
C LYS A 70 29.61 10.35 11.94
N PHE A 71 28.37 9.94 12.18
CA PHE A 71 28.05 8.91 13.17
C PHE A 71 28.67 7.55 12.78
N VAL A 72 28.56 7.14 11.52
CA VAL A 72 29.21 5.93 10.99
C VAL A 72 30.73 5.99 11.14
N GLU A 73 31.36 7.10 10.76
CA GLU A 73 32.81 7.30 10.88
C GLU A 73 33.30 7.23 12.34
N SER A 74 32.54 7.80 13.28
CA SER A 74 32.91 7.83 14.70
C SER A 74 32.63 6.55 15.47
N THR A 75 31.68 5.73 15.02
CA THR A 75 31.29 4.48 15.69
C THR A 75 31.91 3.24 15.06
N GLY A 76 32.48 3.35 13.85
CA GLY A 76 33.00 2.22 13.10
C GLY A 76 31.91 1.25 12.61
N VAL A 77 30.64 1.61 12.75
CA VAL A 77 29.50 0.79 12.31
C VAL A 77 29.32 0.97 10.81
N SER A 78 29.58 -0.08 10.02
CA SER A 78 29.35 -0.04 8.57
C SER A 78 27.86 -0.18 8.22
N LEU A 79 27.08 0.90 8.35
CA LEU A 79 25.73 0.94 7.76
C LEU A 79 25.86 1.30 6.27
N SER A 80 25.80 0.30 5.39
CA SER A 80 25.78 0.52 3.93
C SER A 80 24.39 0.92 3.40
N ILE A 81 23.34 0.75 4.21
CA ILE A 81 21.95 0.94 3.82
C ILE A 81 21.25 1.83 4.86
N THR A 82 20.63 2.90 4.39
CA THR A 82 19.82 3.82 5.20
C THR A 82 18.35 3.49 4.99
N ASP A 83 17.62 3.22 6.07
CA ASP A 83 16.16 3.07 6.02
C ASP A 83 15.52 4.45 5.86
N LEU A 84 14.89 4.67 4.70
CA LEU A 84 14.20 5.92 4.39
C LEU A 84 12.74 5.92 4.88
N GLY A 85 12.31 4.84 5.53
CA GLY A 85 10.98 4.63 6.06
C GLY A 85 9.96 4.17 5.02
N TRP A 86 8.70 4.17 5.45
CA TRP A 86 7.59 3.62 4.67
C TRP A 86 7.16 4.49 3.48
N ALA A 87 7.30 5.82 3.59
CA ALA A 87 6.77 6.75 2.58
C ALA A 87 7.48 6.62 1.21
N PRO A 88 8.82 6.50 1.12
CA PRO A 88 9.51 6.23 -0.15
C PRO A 88 9.12 4.88 -0.75
N LEU A 89 8.98 3.84 0.08
CA LEU A 89 8.55 2.51 -0.37
C LEU A 89 7.16 2.58 -1.01
N ALA A 90 6.22 3.27 -0.36
CA ALA A 90 4.88 3.48 -0.92
C ALA A 90 4.93 4.15 -2.29
N VAL A 91 5.70 5.23 -2.44
CA VAL A 91 5.87 5.94 -3.72
C VAL A 91 6.44 5.01 -4.80
N ILE A 92 7.47 4.22 -4.49
CA ILE A 92 8.08 3.29 -5.44
C ILE A 92 7.07 2.22 -5.90
N THR A 93 6.30 1.65 -4.98
CA THR A 93 5.30 0.64 -5.34
C THR A 93 4.21 1.19 -6.25
N TRP A 94 3.71 2.40 -6.01
CA TRP A 94 2.73 3.04 -6.88
C TRP A 94 3.26 3.41 -8.27
N GLY A 95 4.59 3.46 -8.43
CA GLY A 95 5.22 3.54 -9.75
C GLY A 95 5.14 2.23 -10.56
N SER A 96 4.79 1.11 -9.95
CA SER A 96 4.72 -0.20 -10.61
C SER A 96 3.32 -0.51 -11.16
N MET A 97 3.27 -1.08 -12.36
CA MET A 97 2.02 -1.57 -12.96
C MET A 97 1.39 -2.74 -12.20
N TYR A 98 2.22 -3.56 -11.54
CA TYR A 98 1.73 -4.72 -10.79
C TYR A 98 0.92 -4.32 -9.55
N THR A 99 1.12 -3.12 -9.03
CA THR A 99 0.35 -2.57 -7.90
C THR A 99 -1.13 -2.47 -8.23
N LEU A 100 -1.50 -2.05 -9.45
CA LEU A 100 -2.90 -2.03 -9.88
C LEU A 100 -3.49 -3.44 -10.03
N TYR A 101 -2.69 -4.39 -10.53
CA TYR A 101 -3.08 -5.79 -10.59
C TYR A 101 -3.35 -6.35 -9.19
N PHE A 102 -2.43 -6.14 -8.23
CA PHE A 102 -2.62 -6.57 -6.84
C PHE A 102 -3.81 -5.87 -6.17
N ALA A 103 -4.03 -4.57 -6.43
CA ALA A 103 -5.19 -3.84 -5.95
C ALA A 103 -6.50 -4.49 -6.43
N THR A 104 -6.56 -4.87 -7.70
CA THR A 104 -7.73 -5.55 -8.28
C THR A 104 -7.98 -6.90 -7.62
N VAL A 105 -6.92 -7.70 -7.44
CA VAL A 105 -7.01 -8.99 -6.73
C VAL A 105 -7.51 -8.79 -5.30
N CYS A 106 -6.96 -7.81 -4.57
CA CYS A 106 -7.35 -7.53 -3.19
C CYS A 106 -8.83 -7.11 -3.10
N ILE A 107 -9.30 -6.21 -3.99
CA ILE A 107 -10.71 -5.79 -4.02
C ILE A 107 -11.61 -7.00 -4.25
N ILE A 108 -11.27 -7.87 -5.21
CA ILE A 108 -12.04 -9.08 -5.51
C ILE A 108 -12.11 -9.98 -4.28
N ILE A 109 -10.96 -10.27 -3.63
CA ILE A 109 -10.92 -11.09 -2.41
C ILE A 109 -11.77 -10.47 -1.31
N ASN A 110 -11.67 -9.15 -1.09
CA ASN A 110 -12.41 -8.49 -0.02
C ASN A 110 -13.92 -8.58 -0.25
N VAL A 111 -14.39 -8.30 -1.47
CA VAL A 111 -15.80 -8.39 -1.84
C VAL A 111 -16.32 -9.83 -1.73
N LEU A 112 -15.54 -10.82 -2.17
CA LEU A 112 -15.90 -12.23 -2.04
C LEU A 112 -16.06 -12.64 -0.58
N LEU A 113 -15.09 -12.33 0.28
CA LEU A 113 -15.17 -12.67 1.70
C LEU A 113 -16.33 -11.98 2.42
N LEU A 114 -16.64 -10.72 2.04
CA LEU A 114 -17.81 -10.00 2.54
C LEU A 114 -19.12 -10.65 2.08
N SER A 115 -19.24 -11.05 0.80
CA SER A 115 -20.43 -11.73 0.30
C SER A 115 -20.67 -13.09 0.97
N LEU A 116 -19.58 -13.77 1.34
CA LEU A 116 -19.59 -15.03 2.09
C LEU A 116 -19.77 -14.83 3.60
N LYS A 117 -19.90 -13.57 4.06
CA LYS A 117 -20.00 -13.18 5.47
C LYS A 117 -18.86 -13.75 6.34
N ARG A 118 -17.68 -13.95 5.76
CA ARG A 118 -16.49 -14.47 6.47
C ARG A 118 -15.76 -13.38 7.24
N ILE A 119 -15.87 -12.14 6.78
CA ILE A 119 -15.32 -10.95 7.41
C ILE A 119 -16.39 -9.86 7.49
N LYS A 120 -16.17 -8.87 8.36
CA LYS A 120 -17.00 -7.66 8.50
C LYS A 120 -16.29 -6.42 7.97
N THR A 121 -14.97 -6.46 7.81
CA THR A 121 -14.16 -5.34 7.33
C THR A 121 -14.20 -5.18 5.81
N LEU A 122 -14.57 -3.97 5.37
CA LEU A 122 -14.38 -3.50 3.99
C LEU A 122 -13.15 -2.58 3.95
N ASN A 123 -12.13 -2.96 3.20
CA ASN A 123 -10.96 -2.13 2.96
C ASN A 123 -11.28 -1.05 1.93
N VAL A 124 -11.67 0.12 2.41
CA VAL A 124 -11.99 1.30 1.57
C VAL A 124 -10.76 2.16 1.24
N ASP A 125 -9.66 1.97 1.96
CA ASP A 125 -8.42 2.72 1.71
C ASP A 125 -7.61 2.04 0.60
N LEU A 126 -7.73 2.58 -0.61
CA LEU A 126 -6.98 2.12 -1.77
C LEU A 126 -5.50 2.44 -1.71
N PHE A 127 -5.10 3.53 -1.04
CA PHE A 127 -3.68 3.90 -0.95
C PHE A 127 -2.89 2.83 -0.18
N ASN A 128 -3.50 2.27 0.87
CA ASN A 128 -2.92 1.28 1.75
C ASN A 128 -2.56 -0.08 1.06
N ILE A 129 -3.01 -0.29 -0.19
CA ILE A 129 -2.58 -1.42 -1.01
C ILE A 129 -1.06 -1.43 -1.27
N TRP A 130 -0.37 -0.29 -1.10
CA TRP A 130 1.08 -0.21 -1.21
C TRP A 130 1.80 -1.26 -0.35
N ASN A 131 1.31 -1.53 0.87
CA ASN A 131 1.88 -2.50 1.79
C ASN A 131 1.92 -3.92 1.21
N ILE A 132 0.79 -4.37 0.66
CA ILE A 132 0.68 -5.68 0.02
C ILE A 132 1.46 -5.70 -1.29
N SER A 133 1.52 -4.58 -1.98
CA SER A 133 2.24 -4.44 -3.24
C SER A 133 3.75 -4.55 -3.05
N VAL A 134 4.32 -4.05 -1.94
CA VAL A 134 5.74 -4.28 -1.61
C VAL A 134 6.01 -5.78 -1.55
N ILE A 135 5.18 -6.53 -0.82
CA ILE A 135 5.35 -7.98 -0.66
C ILE A 135 5.16 -8.70 -1.98
N GLY A 136 4.15 -8.29 -2.77
CA GLY A 136 3.90 -8.85 -4.10
C GLY A 136 5.06 -8.61 -5.07
N LEU A 137 5.63 -7.41 -5.10
CA LEU A 137 6.76 -7.08 -5.96
C LEU A 137 8.03 -7.84 -5.56
N LEU A 138 8.30 -7.97 -4.25
CA LEU A 138 9.42 -8.77 -3.76
C LEU A 138 9.22 -10.25 -4.11
N THR A 139 8.04 -10.79 -3.88
CA THR A 139 7.73 -12.19 -4.22
C THR A 139 7.87 -12.44 -5.72
N LEU A 140 7.40 -11.51 -6.55
CA LEU A 140 7.53 -11.61 -8.01
C LEU A 140 8.99 -11.63 -8.45
N TYR A 141 9.83 -10.79 -7.84
CA TYR A 141 11.26 -10.75 -8.12
C TYR A 141 11.96 -12.06 -7.73
N TYR A 142 11.74 -12.56 -6.51
CA TYR A 142 12.39 -13.78 -6.02
C TYR A 142 11.84 -15.07 -6.61
N SER A 143 10.64 -15.04 -7.20
CA SER A 143 10.03 -16.20 -7.85
C SER A 143 10.27 -16.27 -9.36
N GLU A 144 11.25 -15.52 -9.87
CA GLU A 144 11.58 -15.46 -11.30
C GLU A 144 10.37 -15.07 -12.18
N ASN A 145 9.62 -14.06 -11.73
CA ASN A 145 8.44 -13.51 -12.42
C ASN A 145 7.24 -14.49 -12.48
N ASN A 146 7.13 -15.41 -11.52
CA ASN A 146 5.98 -16.31 -11.39
C ASN A 146 4.76 -15.56 -10.80
N LEU A 147 3.90 -15.08 -11.71
CA LEU A 147 2.68 -14.36 -11.34
C LEU A 147 1.69 -15.20 -10.54
N ILE A 148 1.55 -16.49 -10.83
CA ILE A 148 0.55 -17.35 -10.16
C ILE A 148 0.92 -17.51 -8.68
N LEU A 149 2.18 -17.83 -8.40
CA LEU A 149 2.69 -17.95 -7.03
C LEU A 149 2.57 -16.61 -6.29
N THR A 150 2.94 -15.52 -6.96
CA THR A 150 2.85 -14.17 -6.38
C THR A 150 1.42 -13.82 -5.99
N THR A 151 0.46 -14.06 -6.87
CA THR A 151 -0.96 -13.78 -6.60
C THR A 151 -1.50 -14.63 -5.46
N PHE A 152 -1.07 -15.90 -5.36
CA PHE A 152 -1.41 -16.75 -4.22
C PHE A 152 -0.88 -16.17 -2.91
N VAL A 153 0.40 -15.79 -2.85
CA VAL A 153 1.03 -15.19 -1.66
C VAL A 153 0.35 -13.88 -1.26
N VAL A 154 0.14 -12.99 -2.23
CA VAL A 154 -0.58 -11.71 -2.04
C VAL A 154 -1.98 -11.97 -1.47
N GLY A 155 -2.71 -12.93 -2.04
CA GLY A 155 -4.04 -13.28 -1.59
C GLY A 155 -4.05 -13.79 -0.15
N VAL A 156 -3.16 -14.71 0.21
CA VAL A 156 -3.06 -15.25 1.57
C VAL A 156 -2.76 -14.14 2.59
N ILE A 157 -1.75 -13.31 2.33
CA ILE A 157 -1.36 -12.23 3.25
C ILE A 157 -2.48 -11.21 3.38
N TYR A 158 -3.17 -10.88 2.29
CA TYR A 158 -4.29 -9.96 2.31
C TYR A 158 -5.48 -10.51 3.11
N ILE A 159 -5.79 -11.80 2.99
CA ILE A 159 -6.83 -12.45 3.80
C ILE A 159 -6.45 -12.38 5.30
N LEU A 160 -5.20 -12.70 5.64
CA LEU A 160 -4.72 -12.60 7.02
C LEU A 160 -4.84 -11.17 7.55
N MET A 161 -4.51 -10.17 6.73
CA MET A 161 -4.66 -8.76 7.08
C MET A 161 -6.12 -8.42 7.39
N LEU A 162 -7.07 -8.85 6.56
CA LEU A 162 -8.51 -8.59 6.79
C LEU A 162 -9.05 -9.29 8.04
N VAL A 163 -8.64 -10.54 8.28
CA VAL A 163 -9.01 -11.27 9.50
C VAL A 163 -8.45 -10.55 10.74
N ASN A 164 -7.20 -10.10 10.68
CA ASN A 164 -6.58 -9.36 11.77
C ASN A 164 -7.31 -8.05 12.06
N SER A 165 -7.79 -7.34 11.02
CA SER A 165 -8.62 -6.13 11.20
C SER A 165 -9.92 -6.37 11.93
N ASP A 166 -10.61 -7.48 11.63
CA ASP A 166 -11.84 -7.84 12.34
C ASP A 166 -11.56 -8.15 13.82
N VAL A 167 -10.45 -8.84 14.09
CA VAL A 167 -10.05 -9.23 15.44
C VAL A 167 -9.59 -8.02 16.27
N MET A 168 -8.89 -7.06 15.67
CA MET A 168 -8.38 -5.88 16.36
C MET A 168 -9.43 -4.78 16.56
N GLN A 169 -10.51 -4.80 15.79
CA GLN A 169 -11.55 -3.78 15.83
C GLN A 169 -12.03 -3.45 17.27
N PRO A 170 -12.31 -4.43 18.17
CA PRO A 170 -12.76 -4.13 19.54
C PRO A 170 -11.70 -3.42 20.38
N GLN A 171 -10.41 -3.75 20.20
CA GLN A 171 -9.31 -3.11 20.92
C GLN A 171 -9.14 -1.66 20.45
N ILE A 172 -9.14 -1.43 19.13
CA ILE A 172 -9.06 -0.08 18.56
C ILE A 172 -10.21 0.79 19.05
N LYS A 173 -11.45 0.25 19.09
CA LYS A 173 -12.60 0.98 19.63
C LYS A 173 -12.42 1.38 21.10
N LYS A 174 -11.90 0.46 21.93
CA LYS A 174 -11.64 0.72 23.35
C LYS A 174 -10.55 1.79 23.53
N LEU A 175 -9.47 1.68 22.76
CA LEU A 175 -8.33 2.60 22.82
C LEU A 175 -8.72 4.02 22.37
N LEU A 176 -9.44 4.13 21.25
CA LEU A 176 -9.87 5.41 20.68
C LEU A 176 -11.18 5.94 21.26
N LYS A 177 -11.79 5.22 22.22
CA LYS A 177 -13.10 5.56 22.83
C LYS A 177 -14.20 5.80 21.80
N TYR A 178 -14.20 5.00 20.73
CA TYR A 178 -15.24 5.08 19.71
C TYR A 178 -16.55 4.46 20.19
N ASP A 179 -17.66 4.97 19.65
CA ASP A 179 -18.98 4.34 19.84
C ASP A 179 -18.93 2.88 19.38
N GLN A 180 -19.72 2.01 20.03
CA GLN A 180 -19.82 0.59 19.69
C GLN A 180 -20.26 0.38 18.24
N ASN A 181 -21.04 1.33 17.70
CA ASN A 181 -21.49 1.33 16.31
C ASN A 181 -20.43 1.84 15.30
N SER A 182 -19.25 2.26 15.75
CA SER A 182 -18.19 2.70 14.85
C SER A 182 -17.78 1.56 13.92
N ILE A 183 -17.71 1.84 12.63
CA ILE A 183 -17.36 0.88 11.60
C ILE A 183 -15.85 0.82 11.33
N THR A 184 -15.07 1.70 11.96
CA THR A 184 -13.66 1.91 11.63
C THR A 184 -12.77 0.89 12.31
N THR A 185 -11.89 0.26 11.53
CA THR A 185 -10.77 -0.57 11.97
C THR A 185 -9.57 -0.32 11.05
N THR A 186 -8.38 -0.77 11.45
CA THR A 186 -7.16 -0.59 10.65
C THR A 186 -6.75 -1.93 10.04
N ALA A 187 -6.55 -1.93 8.72
CA ALA A 187 -6.08 -3.08 7.96
C ALA A 187 -4.64 -2.89 7.53
N HIS A 188 -3.70 -3.17 8.43
CA HIS A 188 -2.28 -3.00 8.14
C HIS A 188 -1.49 -4.28 8.44
N PRO A 189 -0.60 -4.76 7.53
CA PRO A 189 0.13 -6.01 7.74
C PRO A 189 1.08 -5.98 8.95
N SER A 190 1.56 -4.80 9.37
CA SER A 190 2.41 -4.69 10.58
C SER A 190 1.69 -5.06 11.87
N LEU A 191 0.36 -5.12 11.86
CA LEU A 191 -0.43 -5.47 13.03
C LEU A 191 -0.66 -6.98 13.14
N LEU A 192 -0.14 -7.77 12.19
CA LEU A 192 -0.17 -9.23 12.25
C LEU A 192 0.64 -9.69 13.48
N GLY A 193 -0.07 -10.11 14.53
CA GLY A 193 0.54 -10.63 15.75
C GLY A 193 0.57 -9.68 16.95
N GLU A 194 -0.17 -8.57 16.95
CA GLU A 194 -0.34 -7.80 18.19
C GLU A 194 -0.95 -8.68 19.31
N PRO A 195 -0.40 -8.64 20.54
CA PRO A 195 -0.85 -9.48 21.63
C PRO A 195 -2.31 -9.17 21.96
N GLN A 196 -3.18 -10.13 21.71
CA GLN A 196 -4.58 -10.06 22.08
C GLN A 196 -4.67 -10.15 23.59
N ASN A 197 -5.21 -9.10 24.24
CA ASN A 197 -5.62 -9.25 25.63
C ASN A 197 -6.73 -10.31 25.65
N SER A 198 -6.45 -11.42 26.33
CA SER A 198 -7.18 -12.70 26.31
C SER A 198 -8.63 -12.66 26.82
N GLU A 199 -9.23 -11.49 27.00
CA GLU A 199 -10.55 -11.34 27.62
C GLU A 199 -11.73 -11.46 26.66
N LYS A 200 -11.54 -11.50 25.34
CA LYS A 200 -12.66 -11.50 24.38
C LYS A 200 -12.54 -12.45 23.19
N ILE A 201 -11.87 -13.59 23.35
CA ILE A 201 -12.07 -14.74 22.45
C ILE A 201 -13.26 -15.56 22.96
N VAL A 202 -14.45 -14.94 23.04
CA VAL A 202 -15.70 -15.67 23.25
C VAL A 202 -16.79 -15.05 22.39
N ARG A 203 -16.93 -15.65 21.20
CA ARG A 203 -18.08 -15.71 20.27
C ARG A 203 -18.46 -14.46 19.48
#